data_AF-A0A380KMU3-F1
#
_entry.id   AF-A0A380KMU3-F1
#
_cell.length_a   1.000
_cell.length_b   1.000
_cell.length_c   1.000
_cell.angle_alpha   90.00
_cell.angle_beta   90.00
_cell.angle_gamma   90.00
#
_symmetry.space_group_name_H-M   'P 1'
#
loop_
_entity.id
_entity.type
_entity.pdbx_description
1 polymer ?
#
loop_
_entity_poly.entity_id
_entity_poly.type
_entity_poly.pdbx_seq_one_letter_code
_entity_poly.pdbx_strand_id
1 'polypeptide(L)'
;MPIANAWVFTETKFKADEFLTNTGNMYRLVSQRPYASKKEPDEIGVTLTLSITKDNTDYGSDKKTGLKRDNNILNTFDVTILNGKEHIPIQKGEYVRLIDFIQEKSFIIGFDLILRFKDVEKINVQTK
;
A
#
# COMPACT_ATOMS: atom_id res chain seq x y z
N MET A 1 -20.41 -21.18 -21.10
CA MET A 1 -19.80 -21.83 -19.92
C MET A 1 -18.40 -21.28 -19.74
N PRO A 2 -18.03 -20.75 -18.56
CA PRO A 2 -16.63 -20.48 -18.26
C PRO A 2 -15.84 -21.79 -18.20
N ILE A 3 -14.55 -21.74 -18.48
CA ILE A 3 -13.64 -22.89 -18.39
C ILE A 3 -13.52 -23.37 -16.94
N ALA A 4 -13.40 -24.69 -16.75
CA ALA A 4 -13.09 -25.26 -15.42
C ALA A 4 -11.73 -24.72 -14.95
N ASN A 5 -11.60 -24.41 -13.66
CA ASN A 5 -10.38 -23.89 -13.05
C ASN A 5 -9.86 -22.56 -13.65
N ALA A 6 -10.76 -21.68 -14.11
CA ALA A 6 -10.40 -20.36 -14.65
C ALA A 6 -9.47 -19.54 -13.74
N TRP A 7 -9.53 -19.76 -12.42
CA TRP A 7 -8.66 -19.10 -11.44
C TRP A 7 -7.16 -19.26 -11.70
N VAL A 8 -6.74 -20.37 -12.34
CA VAL A 8 -5.32 -20.61 -12.74
C VAL A 8 -4.86 -19.66 -13.84
N PHE A 9 -5.80 -19.16 -14.64
CA PHE A 9 -5.54 -18.29 -15.78
C PHE A 9 -5.92 -16.82 -15.51
N THR A 10 -6.32 -16.50 -14.28
CA THR A 10 -6.69 -15.14 -13.88
C THR A 10 -5.71 -14.56 -12.88
N GLU A 11 -5.32 -13.31 -13.11
CA GLU A 11 -4.43 -12.56 -12.21
C GLU A 11 -5.21 -11.41 -11.56
N THR A 12 -5.11 -11.29 -10.24
CA THR A 12 -5.69 -10.15 -9.50
C THR A 12 -4.58 -9.14 -9.25
N LYS A 13 -4.72 -7.93 -9.79
CA LYS A 13 -3.71 -6.87 -9.70
C LYS A 13 -4.17 -5.75 -8.78
N PHE A 14 -3.23 -5.22 -8.00
CA PHE A 14 -3.46 -4.00 -7.24
C PHE A 14 -3.36 -2.80 -8.18
N LYS A 15 -4.38 -1.94 -8.18
CA LYS A 15 -4.39 -0.73 -9.01
C LYS A 15 -3.61 0.39 -8.33
N ALA A 16 -2.29 0.27 -8.31
CA ALA A 16 -1.42 1.18 -7.58
C ALA A 16 -1.59 2.64 -8.00
N ASP A 17 -1.60 2.96 -9.30
CA ASP A 17 -1.72 4.34 -9.76
C ASP A 17 -3.03 5.00 -9.33
N GLU A 18 -4.14 4.27 -9.44
CA GLU A 18 -5.45 4.74 -8.98
C GLU A 18 -5.46 4.95 -7.47
N PHE A 19 -4.90 4.00 -6.71
CA PHE A 19 -4.79 4.10 -5.25
C PHE A 19 -3.93 5.30 -4.81
N LEU A 20 -2.72 5.44 -5.35
CA LEU A 20 -1.80 6.52 -5.03
C LEU A 20 -2.41 7.88 -5.40
N THR A 21 -3.08 7.98 -6.55
CA THR A 21 -3.75 9.21 -6.99
C THR A 21 -4.89 9.60 -6.05
N ASN A 22 -5.79 8.65 -5.76
CA ASN A 22 -6.98 8.93 -4.96
C ASN A 22 -6.66 9.19 -3.49
N THR A 23 -5.60 8.57 -2.97
CA THR A 23 -5.11 8.82 -1.60
C THR A 23 -4.11 9.98 -1.51
N GLY A 24 -3.76 10.58 -2.65
CA GLY A 24 -2.82 11.71 -2.73
C GLY A 24 -1.36 11.35 -2.45
N ASN A 25 -1.02 10.06 -2.41
CA ASN A 25 0.33 9.51 -2.11
C ASN A 25 0.99 10.20 -0.91
N MET A 26 0.21 10.47 0.13
CA MET A 26 0.65 11.09 1.37
C MET A 26 0.09 10.30 2.55
N TYR A 27 0.98 9.58 3.22
CA TYR A 27 0.60 8.68 4.30
C TYR A 27 1.35 9.03 5.58
N ARG A 28 0.74 8.74 6.72
CA ARG A 28 1.40 8.95 8.02
C ARG A 28 2.09 7.67 8.45
N LEU A 29 3.37 7.74 8.79
CA LEU A 29 4.13 6.59 9.28
C LEU A 29 3.63 6.18 10.67
N VAL A 30 3.21 4.92 10.83
CA VAL A 30 2.73 4.37 12.11
C VAL A 30 3.80 3.55 12.79
N SER A 31 4.51 2.72 12.03
CA SER A 31 5.63 1.90 12.50
C SER A 31 6.50 1.45 11.33
N GLN A 32 7.70 0.99 11.64
CA GLN A 32 8.59 0.36 10.67
C GLN A 32 9.28 -0.85 11.30
N ARG A 33 9.59 -1.87 10.49
CA ARG A 33 10.36 -3.05 10.87
C ARG A 33 11.30 -3.47 9.73
N PRO A 34 12.52 -3.95 10.02
CA PRO A 34 13.38 -4.54 9.00
C PRO A 34 12.66 -5.67 8.27
N TYR A 35 12.93 -5.78 6.98
CA TYR A 35 12.42 -6.84 6.12
C TYR A 35 13.58 -7.52 5.41
N ALA A 36 13.59 -8.84 5.45
CA ALA A 36 14.44 -9.68 4.60
C ALA A 36 13.57 -10.80 4.03
N SER A 37 13.63 -11.00 2.71
CA SER A 37 12.89 -12.07 2.06
C SER A 37 13.48 -13.43 2.42
N LYS A 38 12.60 -14.40 2.72
CA LYS A 38 13.00 -15.79 3.00
C LYS A 38 13.35 -16.57 1.74
N LYS A 39 12.87 -16.11 0.58
CA LYS A 39 13.05 -16.78 -0.72
C LYS A 39 14.20 -16.18 -1.52
N GLU A 40 14.36 -14.86 -1.45
CA GLU A 40 15.39 -14.11 -2.17
C GLU A 40 16.21 -13.30 -1.16
N PRO A 41 17.30 -13.85 -0.59
CA PRO A 41 18.04 -13.20 0.50
C PRO A 41 18.56 -11.79 0.18
N ASP A 42 18.75 -11.46 -1.10
CA ASP A 42 19.19 -10.14 -1.56
C ASP A 42 18.08 -9.08 -1.49
N GLU A 43 16.82 -9.49 -1.35
CA GLU A 43 15.70 -8.59 -1.13
C GLU A 43 15.60 -8.18 0.34
N ILE A 44 16.39 -7.16 0.66
CA ILE A 44 16.40 -6.51 1.97
C ILE A 44 15.71 -5.15 1.86
N GLY A 45 15.03 -4.76 2.93
CA GLY A 45 14.27 -3.53 2.97
C GLY A 45 13.63 -3.26 4.32
N VAL A 46 12.57 -2.46 4.30
CA VAL A 46 11.81 -2.09 5.50
C VAL A 46 10.33 -2.22 5.21
N THR A 47 9.60 -2.93 6.08
CA THR A 47 8.14 -2.88 6.08
C THR A 47 7.69 -1.67 6.88
N LEU A 48 6.85 -0.84 6.26
CA LEU A 48 6.22 0.32 6.88
C LEU A 48 4.73 0.03 7.06
N THR A 49 4.21 0.30 8.25
CA THR A 49 2.77 0.44 8.45
C THR A 49 2.42 1.92 8.30
N LEU A 50 1.53 2.21 7.37
CA LEU A 50 1.15 3.57 6.98
C LEU A 50 -0.34 3.79 7.23
N SER A 51 -0.72 4.99 7.65
CA SER A 51 -2.12 5.40 7.80
C SER A 51 -2.52 6.32 6.66
N ILE A 52 -3.70 6.08 6.09
CA ILE A 52 -4.27 6.86 5.00
C ILE A 52 -4.82 8.18 5.56
N THR A 53 -4.34 9.28 5.01
CA THR A 53 -4.66 10.63 5.50
C THR A 53 -5.67 11.35 4.62
N LYS A 54 -5.85 10.87 3.39
CA LYS A 54 -6.79 11.36 2.39
C LYS A 54 -7.25 10.18 1.56
N ASP A 55 -8.53 10.19 1.19
CA ASP A 55 -9.10 9.23 0.25
C ASP A 55 -10.27 9.88 -0.48
N ASN A 56 -10.07 10.14 -1.78
CA ASN A 56 -11.06 10.75 -2.65
C ASN A 56 -11.83 9.72 -3.49
N THR A 57 -11.67 8.42 -3.22
CA THR A 57 -12.31 7.35 -3.99
C THR A 57 -13.82 7.33 -3.71
N ASP A 58 -14.63 7.23 -4.77
CA ASP A 58 -16.07 6.98 -4.64
C ASP A 58 -16.34 5.47 -4.54
N TYR A 59 -16.57 4.99 -3.33
CA TYR A 59 -16.93 3.59 -3.07
C TYR A 59 -18.42 3.29 -3.31
N GLY A 60 -19.20 4.30 -3.73
CA GLY A 60 -20.63 4.20 -3.93
C GLY A 60 -21.40 4.03 -2.63
N SER A 61 -22.66 3.58 -2.76
CA SER A 61 -23.56 3.34 -1.63
C SER A 61 -23.80 1.84 -1.43
N ASP A 62 -24.00 1.44 -0.18
CA ASP A 62 -24.44 0.09 0.15
C ASP A 62 -25.87 -0.14 -0.35
N LYS A 63 -26.07 -1.19 -1.14
CA LYS A 63 -27.37 -1.47 -1.79
C LYS A 63 -28.47 -1.89 -0.80
N LYS A 64 -28.12 -2.33 0.41
CA LYS A 64 -29.07 -2.78 1.43
C LYS A 64 -29.46 -1.63 2.36
N THR A 65 -28.50 -0.81 2.79
CA THR A 65 -28.76 0.28 3.74
C THR A 65 -29.02 1.62 3.07
N GLY A 66 -28.62 1.78 1.80
CA GLY A 66 -28.70 3.05 1.08
C GLY A 66 -27.68 4.10 1.54
N LEU A 67 -26.83 3.77 2.51
CA LEU A 67 -25.81 4.68 3.05
C LEU A 67 -24.56 4.68 2.15
N LYS A 68 -23.86 5.82 2.10
CA LYS A 68 -22.54 5.89 1.47
C LYS A 68 -21.58 4.95 2.20
N ARG A 69 -20.72 4.26 1.45
CA ARG A 69 -19.66 3.45 2.04
C ARG A 69 -18.60 4.35 2.66
N ASP A 70 -18.04 3.89 3.77
CA ASP A 70 -16.92 4.57 4.42
C ASP A 70 -15.71 4.62 3.48
N ASN A 71 -14.94 5.71 3.60
CA ASN A 71 -13.65 5.81 2.94
C ASN A 71 -12.56 5.14 3.78
N ASN A 72 -11.33 5.11 3.27
CA ASN A 72 -10.22 4.49 3.98
C ASN A 72 -9.41 5.46 4.85
N ILE A 73 -9.90 6.68 5.13
CA ILE A 73 -9.16 7.61 6.00
C ILE A 73 -9.03 7.00 7.40
N LEU A 74 -7.86 7.17 8.02
CA LEU A 74 -7.43 6.55 9.28
C LEU A 74 -7.13 5.05 9.21
N ASN A 75 -7.57 4.34 8.17
CA ASN A 75 -7.18 2.94 7.99
C ASN A 75 -5.67 2.83 7.77
N THR A 76 -5.11 1.70 8.20
CA THR A 76 -3.69 1.40 8.04
C THR A 76 -3.46 0.29 7.03
N PHE A 77 -2.34 0.35 6.33
CA PHE A 77 -1.89 -0.69 5.42
C PHE A 77 -0.38 -0.87 5.53
N ASP A 78 0.08 -2.07 5.19
CA ASP A 78 1.51 -2.40 5.18
C ASP A 78 2.06 -2.31 3.75
N VAL A 79 3.24 -1.73 3.62
CA VAL A 79 4.05 -1.76 2.41
C VAL A 79 5.46 -2.17 2.76
N THR A 80 6.20 -2.69 1.80
CA THR A 80 7.64 -2.90 1.95
C THR A 80 8.42 -2.11 0.94
N ILE A 81 9.42 -1.40 1.44
CA ILE A 81 10.36 -0.65 0.64
C ILE A 81 11.59 -1.53 0.41
N LEU A 82 11.85 -1.90 -0.84
CA LEU A 82 12.97 -2.77 -1.23
C LEU A 82 14.14 -1.93 -1.72
N ASN A 83 14.78 -1.20 -0.79
CA ASN A 83 15.92 -0.30 -1.08
C ASN A 83 17.25 -0.77 -0.45
N GLY A 84 17.31 -2.01 0.06
CA GLY A 84 18.51 -2.57 0.69
C GLY A 84 18.85 -1.97 2.07
N LYS A 85 17.97 -1.17 2.66
CA LYS A 85 18.14 -0.58 3.99
C LYS A 85 17.34 -1.38 5.01
N GLU A 86 17.87 -1.52 6.24
CA GLU A 86 17.13 -2.11 7.36
C GLU A 86 16.32 -1.07 8.15
N HIS A 87 16.55 0.21 7.90
CA HIS A 87 15.88 1.33 8.56
C HIS A 87 15.74 2.53 7.63
N ILE A 88 14.60 3.21 7.72
CA ILE A 88 14.36 4.49 7.03
C ILE A 88 14.43 5.61 8.09
N PRO A 89 15.22 6.68 7.89
CA PRO A 89 15.40 7.77 8.85
C PRO A 89 14.18 8.73 8.88
N ILE A 90 12.99 8.16 9.12
CA ILE A 90 11.70 8.85 9.23
C ILE A 90 11.03 8.39 10.52
N GLN A 91 10.53 9.35 11.29
CA GLN A 91 9.96 9.10 12.61
C GLN A 91 8.47 8.78 12.52
N LYS A 92 7.99 8.03 13.52
CA LYS A 92 6.55 7.77 13.69
C LYS A 92 5.78 9.08 13.75
N GLY A 93 4.69 9.15 13.00
CA GLY A 93 3.82 10.30 12.90
C GLY A 93 4.19 11.28 11.80
N GLU A 94 5.38 11.16 11.18
CA GLU A 94 5.76 11.95 10.01
C GLU A 94 5.06 11.45 8.74
N TYR A 95 5.03 12.31 7.73
CA TYR A 95 4.36 12.02 6.45
C TYR A 95 5.35 11.52 5.42
N VAL A 96 4.92 10.57 4.60
CA VAL A 96 5.71 9.94 3.57
C VAL A 96 4.95 9.80 2.25
N ARG A 97 5.70 9.79 1.14
CA ARG A 97 5.25 9.37 -0.19
C ARG A 97 5.95 8.09 -0.61
N LEU A 98 5.23 7.23 -1.30
CA LEU A 98 5.74 5.98 -1.88
C LEU A 98 6.24 6.22 -3.30
N ILE A 99 7.35 5.57 -3.67
CA ILE A 99 8.04 5.78 -4.95
C ILE A 99 8.21 4.45 -5.67
N ASP A 100 7.89 4.46 -6.96
CA ASP A 100 8.02 3.35 -7.90
C ASP A 100 7.44 2.03 -7.36
N PHE A 101 6.13 1.86 -7.53
CA PHE A 101 5.47 0.59 -7.25
C PHE A 101 6.08 -0.55 -8.07
N ILE A 102 6.38 -1.67 -7.41
CA ILE A 102 6.99 -2.84 -8.05
C ILE A 102 5.89 -3.88 -8.26
N GLN A 103 5.26 -3.85 -9.44
CA GLN A 103 4.12 -4.71 -9.76
C GLN A 103 4.50 -6.20 -9.72
N GLU A 104 5.68 -6.57 -10.20
CA GLU A 104 6.14 -7.96 -10.33
C GLU A 104 6.39 -8.62 -8.97
N LYS A 105 6.56 -7.82 -7.92
CA LYS A 105 6.85 -8.28 -6.55
C LYS A 105 5.69 -8.00 -5.58
N SER A 106 4.59 -7.48 -6.10
CA SER A 106 3.39 -7.17 -5.34
C SER A 106 2.28 -8.15 -5.65
N PHE A 107 1.60 -8.65 -4.61
CA PHE A 107 0.65 -9.74 -4.73
C PHE A 107 -0.61 -9.47 -3.94
N ILE A 108 -1.72 -9.99 -4.45
CA ILE A 108 -2.99 -10.06 -3.74
C ILE A 108 -3.26 -11.54 -3.46
N ILE A 109 -3.26 -11.92 -2.18
CA ILE A 109 -3.50 -13.29 -1.74
C ILE A 109 -4.71 -13.29 -0.82
N GLY A 110 -5.87 -13.69 -1.34
CA GLY A 110 -7.13 -13.55 -0.62
C GLY A 110 -7.44 -12.07 -0.36
N PHE A 111 -7.44 -11.68 0.92
CA PHE A 111 -7.62 -10.29 1.34
C PHE A 111 -6.31 -9.59 1.72
N ASP A 112 -5.19 -10.32 1.72
CA ASP A 112 -3.89 -9.78 2.07
C ASP A 112 -3.24 -9.07 0.88
N LEU A 113 -2.82 -7.83 1.10
CA LEU A 113 -2.09 -7.01 0.14
C LEU A 113 -0.61 -7.03 0.48
N ILE A 114 0.20 -7.64 -0.38
CA ILE A 114 1.66 -7.58 -0.30
C ILE A 114 2.09 -6.52 -1.31
N LEU A 115 2.35 -5.31 -0.84
CA LEU A 115 2.69 -4.16 -1.69
C LEU A 115 4.16 -3.80 -1.56
N ARG A 116 4.87 -3.72 -2.68
CA ARG A 116 6.30 -3.43 -2.73
C ARG A 116 6.57 -2.15 -3.52
N PHE A 117 7.48 -1.35 -3.01
CA PHE A 117 7.92 -0.08 -3.61
C PHE A 117 9.44 -0.03 -3.60
N LYS A 118 10.04 0.69 -4.56
CA LYS A 118 11.50 0.83 -4.60
C LYS A 118 12.01 1.77 -3.51
N ASP A 119 11.31 2.86 -3.24
CA ASP A 119 11.73 3.79 -2.19
C ASP A 119 10.56 4.52 -1.51
N VAL A 120 10.90 5.30 -0.49
CA VAL A 120 9.99 6.15 0.26
C VAL A 120 10.68 7.47 0.57
N GLU A 121 9.92 8.56 0.53
CA GLU A 121 10.44 9.88 0.86
C GLU A 121 9.57 10.58 1.90
N LYS A 122 10.21 11.34 2.78
CA LYS A 122 9.52 12.22 3.74
C LYS A 122 8.88 13.40 3.01
N ILE A 123 7.65 13.73 3.38
CA ILE A 123 6.96 14.94 2.94
C ILE A 123 7.02 15.99 4.06
N ASN A 124 7.45 17.20 3.71
CA ASN A 124 7.34 18.36 4.60
C ASN A 124 5.96 18.97 4.46
N VAL A 125 5.04 18.58 5.35
CA VAL A 125 3.71 19.20 5.44
C VAL A 125 3.86 20.52 6.20
N GLN A 126 3.92 21.65 5.48
CA GLN A 126 3.78 22.95 6.13
C GLN A 126 2.34 23.08 6.62
N THR A 127 2.14 23.01 7.94
CA THR A 127 0.86 23.35 8.55
C THR A 127 0.70 24.87 8.43
N LYS A 128 -0.18 25.33 7.54
CA LYS A 128 -0.61 26.73 7.51
C LYS A 128 -1.62 27.00 8.61
#